data_AF-A0A931IS12-F1
#
_entry.id   AF-A0A931IS12-F1
#
_cell.length_a   1.000
_cell.length_b   1.000
_cell.length_c   1.000
_cell.angle_alpha   90.00
_cell.angle_beta   90.00
_cell.angle_gamma   90.00
#
_symmetry.space_group_name_H-M   'P 1'
#
loop_
_entity.id
_entity.type
_entity.pdbx_description
1 polymer ?
#
loop_
_entity_poly.entity_id
_entity_poly.type
_entity_poly.pdbx_seq_one_letter_code
_entity_poly.pdbx_strand_id
1 'polypeptide(L)'
;MLEPMPALIRIDDYKIEQILRGVECNNKPSNESGGKRSLHWKELVHFAACHCVNDVLTSTSGKSLAETLEKANNRWWTNRHYKFHSNEHFLQVRHTVNAHLLSFLTHHVASKPIMLFEPSTIHIEELGMELAQNLHVVATLDDHIQGEYIVQKFIVDETPESLELYKHMTTAFGMSAFKRLPERIEALSLISGKRYMWRPDMESWKQSLDYMRLVKSLLPASSKRADGTSGLKLIM
;
A
#
# COMPACT_ATOMS: atom_id res chain seq x y z
N MET A 1 33.53 2.99 24.79
CA MET A 1 32.37 3.90 24.72
C MET A 1 31.58 3.50 23.49
N LEU A 2 30.40 2.90 23.64
CA LEU A 2 29.45 2.76 22.54
C LEU A 2 28.66 4.07 22.49
N GLU A 3 28.80 4.83 21.41
CA GLU A 3 27.91 5.95 21.17
C GLU A 3 26.47 5.43 21.07
N PRO A 4 25.49 6.11 21.69
CA PRO A 4 24.09 5.72 21.56
C PRO A 4 23.70 5.87 20.09
N MET A 5 23.40 4.75 19.42
CA MET A 5 22.94 4.79 18.04
C MET A 5 21.70 5.69 17.95
N PRO A 6 21.68 6.65 17.00
CA PRO A 6 20.54 7.53 16.85
C PRO A 6 19.27 6.70 16.61
N ALA A 7 18.16 7.12 17.23
CA ALA A 7 16.89 6.42 17.07
C ALA A 7 16.52 6.34 15.58
N LEU A 8 16.41 5.12 15.07
CA LEU A 8 16.02 4.86 13.69
C LEU A 8 14.61 5.40 13.44
N ILE A 9 14.50 6.36 12.52
CA ILE A 9 13.21 6.87 12.05
C ILE A 9 12.57 5.78 11.19
N ARG A 10 11.32 5.42 11.49
CA ARG A 10 10.53 4.49 10.68
C ARG A 10 9.45 5.24 9.92
N ILE A 11 9.40 4.98 8.63
CA ILE A 11 8.41 5.51 7.70
C ILE A 11 7.49 4.38 7.26
N ASP A 12 6.18 4.52 7.49
CA ASP A 12 5.16 3.60 6.98
C ASP A 12 4.43 4.25 5.80
N ASP A 13 4.32 3.54 4.67
CA ASP A 13 3.70 4.03 3.42
C ASP A 13 2.29 4.60 3.64
N TYR A 14 1.44 3.85 4.35
CA TYR A 14 0.06 4.25 4.61
C TYR A 14 -0.04 5.52 5.47
N LYS A 15 0.96 5.81 6.33
CA LYS A 15 0.96 7.03 7.14
C LYS A 15 1.22 8.26 6.27
N ILE A 16 2.21 8.19 5.38
CA ILE A 16 2.48 9.31 4.47
C ILE A 16 1.32 9.48 3.48
N GLU A 17 0.77 8.38 2.94
CA GLU A 17 -0.44 8.48 2.10
C GLU A 17 -1.60 9.18 2.82
N GLN A 18 -1.77 8.95 4.12
CA GLN A 18 -2.77 9.66 4.92
C GLN A 18 -2.45 11.15 5.06
N ILE A 19 -1.18 11.51 5.32
CA ILE A 19 -0.73 12.91 5.35
C ILE A 19 -1.01 13.60 4.01
N LEU A 20 -0.65 12.96 2.89
CA LEU A 20 -0.88 13.50 1.54
C LEU A 20 -2.35 13.65 1.18
N ARG A 21 -3.22 12.77 1.69
CA ARG A 21 -4.68 12.93 1.57
C ARG A 21 -5.24 14.08 2.42
N GLY A 22 -4.39 14.78 3.18
CA GLY A 22 -4.80 15.82 4.12
C GLY A 22 -5.52 15.26 5.34
N VAL A 23 -5.31 13.98 5.69
CA VAL A 23 -6.03 13.28 6.76
C VAL A 23 -5.44 13.58 8.15
N GLU A 24 -4.48 14.49 8.28
CA GLU A 24 -3.91 14.86 9.57
C GLU A 24 -4.37 16.25 10.08
N CYS A 25 -4.71 16.29 11.38
CA CYS A 25 -4.62 17.45 12.28
C CYS A 25 -5.79 18.46 12.38
N ASN A 26 -7.06 18.04 12.23
CA ASN A 26 -8.20 18.85 12.72
C ASN A 26 -9.05 18.16 13.81
N ASN A 27 -8.53 17.12 14.46
CA ASN A 27 -9.04 16.72 15.76
C ASN A 27 -8.33 17.58 16.82
N LYS A 28 -8.95 18.72 17.17
CA LYS A 28 -8.82 19.23 18.53
C LYS A 28 -9.08 18.04 19.47
N PRO A 29 -8.37 17.91 20.61
CA PRO A 29 -8.75 16.95 21.63
C PRO A 29 -10.09 17.41 22.20
N SER A 30 -11.20 17.00 21.58
CA SER A 30 -12.45 16.91 22.30
C SER A 30 -12.24 15.85 23.35
N ASN A 31 -12.23 16.28 24.61
CA ASN A 31 -12.20 15.46 25.81
C ASN A 31 -13.39 14.48 25.84
N GLU A 32 -13.40 13.47 24.98
CA GLU A 32 -14.35 12.37 25.03
C GLU A 32 -13.62 11.10 24.57
N SER A 33 -13.24 10.30 25.56
CA SER A 33 -13.17 8.83 25.54
C SER A 33 -13.11 8.13 24.15
N GLY A 34 -11.94 7.59 23.79
CA GLY A 34 -11.84 6.39 22.94
C GLY A 34 -12.48 6.44 21.54
N GLY A 35 -12.61 7.61 20.92
CA GLY A 35 -13.24 7.78 19.61
C GLY A 35 -12.53 7.01 18.50
N LYS A 36 -13.13 5.90 18.05
CA LYS A 36 -12.72 5.18 16.82
C LYS A 36 -12.72 6.15 15.64
N ARG A 37 -11.55 6.34 15.02
CA ARG A 37 -11.36 7.08 13.76
C ARG A 37 -12.42 6.66 12.73
N SER A 38 -13.18 7.64 12.23
CA SER A 38 -14.18 7.39 11.17
C SER A 38 -13.47 7.18 9.84
N LEU A 39 -13.49 5.96 9.31
CA LEU A 39 -12.96 5.65 7.98
C LEU A 39 -13.73 6.39 6.88
N HIS A 40 -13.00 6.94 5.91
CA HIS A 40 -13.55 7.54 4.70
C HIS A 40 -13.95 6.44 3.70
N TRP A 41 -14.91 6.70 2.81
CA TRP A 41 -15.40 5.68 1.87
C TRP A 41 -14.30 5.16 0.94
N LYS A 42 -13.32 6.00 0.57
CA LYS A 42 -12.15 5.57 -0.22
C LYS A 42 -11.35 4.46 0.48
N GLU A 43 -11.18 4.55 1.80
CA GLU A 43 -10.48 3.53 2.59
C GLU A 43 -11.29 2.23 2.65
N LEU A 44 -12.62 2.32 2.75
CA LEU A 44 -13.50 1.15 2.70
C LEU A 44 -13.44 0.45 1.33
N VAL A 45 -13.42 1.23 0.24
CA VAL A 45 -13.29 0.72 -1.13
C VAL A 45 -11.93 0.05 -1.34
N HIS A 46 -10.85 0.71 -0.91
CA HIS A 46 -9.49 0.18 -1.02
C HIS A 46 -9.37 -1.15 -0.29
N PHE A 47 -9.83 -1.20 0.96
CA PHE A 47 -9.85 -2.41 1.77
C PHE A 47 -10.62 -3.55 1.09
N ALA A 48 -11.87 -3.28 0.67
CA ALA A 48 -12.69 -4.29 0.02
C ALA A 48 -12.05 -4.81 -1.27
N ALA A 49 -11.50 -3.92 -2.10
CA ALA A 49 -10.85 -4.28 -3.36
C ALA A 49 -9.59 -5.14 -3.15
N CYS A 50 -8.71 -4.76 -2.22
CA CYS A 50 -7.52 -5.53 -1.88
C CYS A 50 -7.88 -6.95 -1.41
N HIS A 51 -8.89 -7.08 -0.54
CA HIS A 51 -9.37 -8.39 -0.11
C HIS A 51 -10.01 -9.20 -1.24
N CYS A 52 -10.73 -8.56 -2.17
CA CYS A 52 -11.26 -9.24 -3.35
C CYS A 52 -10.14 -9.80 -4.23
N VAL A 53 -9.11 -9.00 -4.50
CA VAL A 53 -7.94 -9.44 -5.28
C VAL A 53 -7.22 -10.59 -4.58
N ASN A 54 -7.04 -10.49 -3.26
CA ASN A 54 -6.42 -11.56 -2.48
C ASN A 54 -7.19 -12.88 -2.60
N ASP A 55 -8.51 -12.85 -2.39
CA ASP A 55 -9.37 -14.03 -2.52
C ASP A 55 -9.34 -14.60 -3.94
N VAL A 56 -9.30 -13.75 -4.98
CA VAL A 56 -9.24 -14.20 -6.37
C VAL A 56 -7.90 -14.87 -6.69
N LEU A 57 -6.77 -14.24 -6.34
CA LEU A 57 -5.44 -14.74 -6.70
C LEU A 57 -5.02 -15.97 -5.88
N THR A 58 -5.62 -16.18 -4.70
CA THR A 58 -5.40 -17.38 -3.87
C THR A 58 -6.43 -18.49 -4.13
N SER A 59 -7.46 -18.22 -4.93
CA SER A 59 -8.48 -19.21 -5.24
C SER A 59 -7.94 -20.33 -6.11
N THR A 60 -8.07 -21.57 -5.65
CA THR A 60 -7.78 -22.77 -6.44
C THR A 60 -9.01 -23.30 -7.19
N SER A 61 -10.12 -22.57 -7.17
CA SER A 61 -11.37 -23.05 -7.76
C SER A 61 -11.30 -23.02 -9.29
N GLY A 62 -11.73 -24.09 -9.96
CA GLY A 62 -11.90 -24.10 -11.43
C GLY A 62 -13.08 -23.26 -11.93
N LYS A 63 -13.56 -22.29 -11.14
CA LYS A 63 -14.62 -21.35 -11.51
C LYS A 63 -14.04 -20.23 -12.36
N SER A 64 -14.91 -19.54 -13.10
CA SER A 64 -14.47 -18.38 -13.86
C SER A 64 -13.98 -17.25 -12.93
N LEU A 65 -13.09 -16.41 -13.45
CA LEU A 65 -12.59 -15.22 -12.76
C LEU A 65 -13.73 -14.30 -12.31
N ALA A 66 -14.71 -14.08 -13.18
CA ALA A 66 -15.87 -13.22 -12.90
C ALA A 66 -16.71 -13.73 -11.73
N GLU A 67 -17.01 -15.03 -11.67
CA GLU A 67 -17.77 -15.64 -10.57
C GLU A 67 -17.01 -15.57 -9.25
N THR A 68 -15.70 -15.80 -9.29
CA THR A 68 -14.85 -15.71 -8.09
C THR A 68 -14.80 -14.28 -7.55
N LEU A 69 -14.63 -13.31 -8.45
CA LEU A 69 -14.63 -11.90 -8.09
C LEU A 69 -15.99 -11.45 -7.54
N GLU A 70 -17.11 -11.86 -8.16
CA GLU A 70 -18.45 -11.53 -7.67
C GLU A 70 -18.67 -12.08 -6.25
N LYS A 71 -18.28 -13.34 -6.00
CA LYS A 71 -18.34 -13.95 -4.67
C LYS A 71 -17.50 -13.17 -3.66
N ALA A 72 -16.28 -12.80 -4.02
CA ALA A 72 -15.40 -12.02 -3.16
C ALA A 72 -15.99 -10.63 -2.88
N ASN A 73 -16.56 -9.98 -3.89
CA ASN A 73 -17.22 -8.68 -3.75
C ASN A 73 -18.40 -8.76 -2.79
N ASN A 74 -19.24 -9.80 -2.88
CA ASN A 74 -20.35 -10.00 -1.94
C ASN A 74 -19.89 -10.23 -0.49
N ARG A 75 -18.69 -10.79 -0.30
CA ARG A 75 -18.10 -11.04 1.02
C ARG A 75 -17.47 -9.79 1.64
N TRP A 76 -16.72 -9.03 0.85
CA TRP A 76 -15.84 -7.97 1.36
C TRP A 76 -16.37 -6.57 1.18
N TRP A 77 -17.33 -6.34 0.27
CA TRP A 77 -17.86 -5.02 0.04
C TRP A 77 -18.56 -4.48 1.29
N THR A 78 -18.29 -3.22 1.63
CA THR A 78 -18.83 -2.61 2.84
C THR A 78 -20.35 -2.46 2.77
N ASN A 79 -21.04 -2.71 3.87
CA ASN A 79 -22.47 -2.38 4.02
C ASN A 79 -22.71 -0.92 4.48
N ARG A 80 -21.63 -0.16 4.72
CA ARG A 80 -21.67 1.22 5.25
C ARG A 80 -21.96 2.25 4.15
N HIS A 81 -23.07 2.09 3.45
CA HIS A 81 -23.52 2.99 2.37
C HIS A 81 -23.61 4.46 2.83
N TYR A 82 -23.97 4.72 4.10
CA TYR A 82 -24.04 6.05 4.70
C TYR A 82 -22.68 6.80 4.77
N LYS A 83 -21.55 6.13 4.51
CA LYS A 83 -20.23 6.78 4.42
C LYS A 83 -19.94 7.37 3.04
N PHE A 84 -20.75 7.03 2.04
CA PHE A 84 -20.65 7.51 0.67
C PHE A 84 -21.49 8.78 0.50
N HIS A 85 -21.24 9.55 -0.57
CA HIS A 85 -21.97 10.78 -0.84
C HIS A 85 -23.49 10.58 -1.01
N SER A 86 -23.90 9.42 -1.51
CA SER A 86 -25.30 9.00 -1.65
C SER A 86 -25.37 7.48 -1.85
N ASN A 87 -26.58 6.91 -1.77
CA ASN A 87 -26.81 5.49 -2.13
C ASN A 87 -26.49 5.21 -3.60
N GLU A 88 -26.79 6.14 -4.50
CA GLU A 88 -26.43 6.04 -5.91
C GLU A 88 -24.92 6.02 -6.09
N HIS A 89 -24.19 6.93 -5.42
CA HIS A 89 -22.74 6.96 -5.42
C HIS A 89 -22.14 5.64 -4.89
N PHE A 90 -22.71 5.06 -3.82
CA PHE A 90 -22.30 3.76 -3.31
C PHE A 90 -22.43 2.64 -4.35
N LEU A 91 -23.56 2.56 -5.04
CA LEU A 91 -23.81 1.55 -6.07
C LEU A 91 -22.91 1.77 -7.29
N GLN A 92 -22.77 3.01 -7.74
CA GLN A 92 -21.91 3.37 -8.87
C GLN A 92 -20.44 3.04 -8.59
N VAL A 93 -19.93 3.37 -7.39
CA VAL A 93 -18.55 3.03 -7.00
C VAL A 93 -18.35 1.52 -6.96
N ARG A 94 -19.31 0.77 -6.39
CA ARG A 94 -19.25 -0.70 -6.38
C ARG A 94 -19.16 -1.29 -7.78
N HIS A 95 -20.03 -0.84 -8.68
CA HIS A 95 -20.06 -1.32 -10.06
C HIS A 95 -18.76 -0.97 -10.80
N THR A 96 -18.31 0.28 -10.68
CA THR A 96 -17.10 0.80 -11.34
C THR A 96 -15.85 0.05 -10.88
N VAL A 97 -15.66 -0.08 -9.57
CA VAL A 97 -14.50 -0.79 -9.00
C VAL A 97 -14.51 -2.25 -9.41
N ASN A 98 -15.67 -2.92 -9.41
CA ASN A 98 -15.76 -4.31 -9.82
C ASN A 98 -15.39 -4.50 -11.30
N ALA A 99 -15.85 -3.61 -12.18
CA ALA A 99 -15.50 -3.63 -13.60
C ALA A 99 -13.99 -3.42 -13.82
N HIS A 100 -13.39 -2.45 -13.12
CA HIS A 100 -11.95 -2.20 -13.20
C HIS A 100 -11.13 -3.36 -12.63
N LEU A 101 -11.52 -3.93 -11.50
CA LEU A 101 -10.87 -5.11 -10.93
C LEU A 101 -10.89 -6.28 -11.91
N LEU A 102 -12.04 -6.58 -12.52
CA LEU A 102 -12.13 -7.65 -13.51
C LEU A 102 -11.18 -7.39 -14.69
N SER A 103 -11.13 -6.16 -15.19
CA SER A 103 -10.21 -5.77 -16.27
C SER A 103 -8.74 -5.94 -15.87
N PHE A 104 -8.36 -5.45 -14.67
CA PHE A 104 -6.99 -5.58 -14.17
C PHE A 104 -6.58 -7.04 -13.97
N LEU A 105 -7.44 -7.84 -13.33
CA LEU A 105 -7.17 -9.26 -13.06
C LEU A 105 -7.08 -10.09 -14.34
N THR A 106 -7.76 -9.67 -15.41
CA THR A 106 -7.72 -10.36 -16.70
C THR A 106 -6.46 -10.01 -17.51
N HIS A 107 -6.04 -8.74 -17.50
CA HIS A 107 -5.07 -8.25 -18.49
C HIS A 107 -3.76 -7.71 -17.90
N HIS A 108 -3.72 -7.43 -16.61
CA HIS A 108 -2.68 -6.57 -16.03
C HIS A 108 -2.04 -7.16 -14.78
N VAL A 109 -2.77 -7.92 -13.98
CA VAL A 109 -2.21 -8.58 -12.80
C VAL A 109 -1.39 -9.79 -13.23
N ALA A 110 -0.19 -9.91 -12.68
CA ALA A 110 0.67 -11.06 -12.97
C ALA A 110 0.01 -12.36 -12.51
N SER A 111 0.09 -13.39 -13.35
CA SER A 111 -0.55 -14.69 -13.14
C SER A 111 0.07 -15.50 -11.99
N LYS A 112 1.30 -15.17 -11.58
CA LYS A 112 2.05 -15.91 -10.58
C LYS A 112 2.73 -14.96 -9.58
N PRO A 113 2.01 -14.53 -8.53
CA PRO A 113 2.60 -13.72 -7.48
C PRO A 113 3.61 -14.53 -6.65
N ILE A 114 4.76 -13.94 -6.37
CA ILE A 114 5.73 -14.40 -5.38
C ILE A 114 5.32 -13.92 -3.98
N MET A 115 4.73 -12.73 -3.91
CA MET A 115 4.26 -12.10 -2.68
C MET A 115 2.92 -11.43 -2.94
N LEU A 116 2.01 -11.54 -1.97
CA LEU A 116 0.64 -11.05 -2.08
C LEU A 116 0.19 -10.40 -0.76
N PHE A 117 -0.06 -9.08 -0.80
CA PHE A 117 -0.51 -8.24 0.31
C PHE A 117 0.31 -8.38 1.60
N GLU A 118 1.64 -8.45 1.47
CA GLU A 118 2.52 -8.58 2.62
C GLU A 118 3.07 -7.22 3.08
N PRO A 119 2.91 -6.87 4.37
CA PRO A 119 3.63 -5.76 4.95
C PRO A 119 5.10 -6.14 5.10
N SER A 120 5.99 -5.38 4.46
CA SER A 120 7.43 -5.61 4.53
C SER A 120 8.13 -4.38 5.10
N THR A 121 9.16 -4.61 5.94
CA THR A 121 9.99 -3.55 6.52
C THR A 121 11.45 -3.78 6.17
N ILE A 122 12.14 -2.75 5.71
CA ILE A 122 13.55 -2.81 5.34
C ILE A 122 14.31 -1.61 5.91
N HIS A 123 15.55 -1.84 6.34
CA HIS A 123 16.46 -0.74 6.66
C HIS A 123 17.12 -0.22 5.38
N ILE A 124 17.04 1.09 5.16
CA ILE A 124 17.73 1.78 4.07
C ILE A 124 18.94 2.50 4.65
N GLU A 125 20.11 1.92 4.44
CA GLU A 125 21.39 2.39 5.00
C GLU A 125 21.72 3.80 4.55
N GLU A 126 21.55 4.11 3.27
CA GLU A 126 21.82 5.41 2.65
C GLU A 126 20.96 6.56 3.21
N LEU A 127 19.87 6.20 3.89
CA LEU A 127 18.93 7.13 4.50
C LEU A 127 18.96 7.05 6.03
N GLY A 128 19.62 6.06 6.63
CA GLY A 128 19.59 5.82 8.07
C GLY A 128 18.16 5.76 8.60
N MET A 129 17.29 4.99 7.95
CA MET A 129 15.86 4.88 8.30
C MET A 129 15.31 3.47 8.03
N GLU A 130 14.17 3.14 8.63
CA GLU A 130 13.36 1.98 8.26
C GLU A 130 12.23 2.41 7.33
N LEU A 131 12.03 1.67 6.25
CA LEU A 131 10.92 1.84 5.34
C LEU A 131 9.99 0.62 5.45
N ALA A 132 8.75 0.86 5.82
CA ALA A 132 7.69 -0.13 5.84
C ALA A 132 6.70 0.15 4.71
N GLN A 133 6.48 -0.85 3.86
CA GLN A 133 5.58 -0.75 2.71
C GLN A 133 4.67 -1.97 2.63
N ASN A 134 3.39 -1.75 2.33
CA ASN A 134 2.47 -2.82 1.99
C ASN A 134 2.53 -3.10 0.49
N LEU A 135 3.17 -4.21 0.12
CA LEU A 135 3.30 -4.63 -1.27
C LEU A 135 2.08 -5.48 -1.63
N HIS A 136 1.27 -5.00 -2.58
CA HIS A 136 0.04 -5.72 -2.92
C HIS A 136 0.34 -6.95 -3.76
N VAL A 137 1.10 -6.79 -4.85
CA VAL A 137 1.52 -7.91 -5.69
C VAL A 137 2.98 -7.72 -6.05
N VAL A 138 3.79 -8.74 -5.79
CA VAL A 138 5.14 -8.87 -6.37
C VAL A 138 5.18 -10.16 -7.16
N ALA A 139 5.62 -10.09 -8.41
CA ALA A 139 5.59 -11.24 -9.33
C ALA A 139 6.79 -11.26 -10.27
N THR A 140 7.17 -12.45 -10.75
CA THR A 140 8.12 -12.61 -11.86
C THR A 140 7.44 -12.28 -13.19
N LEU A 141 8.21 -11.77 -14.15
CA LEU A 141 7.73 -11.56 -15.52
C LEU A 141 7.83 -12.81 -16.38
N ASP A 142 8.89 -13.58 -16.17
CA ASP A 142 9.14 -14.85 -16.82
C ASP A 142 9.76 -15.79 -15.76
N ASP A 143 9.29 -17.03 -15.73
CA ASP A 143 9.86 -18.08 -14.87
C ASP A 143 11.31 -18.45 -15.30
N HIS A 144 11.70 -18.07 -16.52
CA HIS A 144 13.02 -18.35 -17.09
C HIS A 144 14.05 -17.23 -16.86
N ILE A 145 13.64 -16.01 -16.52
CA ILE A 145 14.57 -14.89 -16.32
C ILE A 145 14.77 -14.64 -14.82
N GLN A 146 15.95 -14.98 -14.33
CA GLN A 146 16.24 -14.90 -12.90
C GLN A 146 16.25 -13.45 -12.38
N GLY A 147 15.25 -13.19 -11.55
CA GLY A 147 15.11 -12.01 -10.69
C GLY A 147 14.61 -10.75 -11.38
N GLU A 148 14.06 -10.86 -12.59
CA GLU A 148 13.12 -9.86 -13.07
C GLU A 148 11.82 -9.95 -12.27
N TYR A 149 11.39 -8.82 -11.73
CA TYR A 149 10.17 -8.75 -10.96
C TYR A 149 9.45 -7.42 -11.17
N ILE A 150 8.15 -7.46 -10.98
CA ILE A 150 7.29 -6.29 -10.96
C ILE A 150 6.65 -6.12 -9.59
N VAL A 151 6.32 -4.87 -9.28
CA VAL A 151 5.53 -4.52 -8.10
C VAL A 151 4.27 -3.81 -8.57
N GLN A 152 3.10 -4.29 -8.15
CA GLN A 152 1.82 -3.65 -8.44
C GLN A 152 1.14 -3.26 -7.13
N LYS A 153 0.52 -2.08 -7.13
CA LYS A 153 -0.32 -1.58 -6.04
C LYS A 153 -1.67 -1.13 -6.57
N PHE A 154 -2.72 -1.54 -5.87
CA PHE A 154 -4.07 -1.04 -6.12
C PHE A 154 -4.25 0.26 -5.34
N ILE A 155 -4.72 1.32 -6.01
CA ILE A 155 -4.87 2.65 -5.43
C ILE A 155 -6.30 3.17 -5.62
N VAL A 156 -6.74 4.00 -4.68
CA VAL A 156 -8.00 4.76 -4.77
C VAL A 156 -7.72 6.25 -4.93
N ASP A 157 -6.59 6.71 -4.39
CA ASP A 157 -6.12 8.08 -4.59
C ASP A 157 -5.06 8.12 -5.68
N GLU A 158 -5.18 9.07 -6.59
CA GLU A 158 -4.32 9.21 -7.76
C GLU A 158 -3.79 10.65 -7.91
N THR A 159 -3.60 11.35 -6.78
CA THR A 159 -2.91 12.65 -6.82
C THR A 159 -1.47 12.46 -7.30
N PRO A 160 -0.89 13.44 -8.02
CA PRO A 160 0.51 13.38 -8.46
C PRO A 160 1.48 13.08 -7.31
N GLU A 161 1.24 13.66 -6.14
CA GLU A 161 2.08 13.49 -4.95
C GLU A 161 2.03 12.05 -4.42
N SER A 162 0.84 11.44 -4.41
CA SER A 162 0.67 10.05 -3.96
C SER A 162 1.34 9.05 -4.91
N LEU A 163 1.30 9.33 -6.21
CA LEU A 163 1.92 8.50 -7.24
C LEU A 163 3.45 8.61 -7.19
N GLU A 164 3.99 9.83 -7.07
CA GLU A 164 5.43 10.05 -6.91
C GLU A 164 5.96 9.44 -5.61
N LEU A 165 5.23 9.58 -4.50
CA LEU A 165 5.56 8.91 -3.25
C LEU A 165 5.66 7.39 -3.43
N TYR A 166 4.62 6.78 -4.03
CA TYR A 166 4.59 5.33 -4.25
C TYR A 166 5.77 4.87 -5.10
N LYS A 167 6.00 5.54 -6.23
CA LYS A 167 7.13 5.27 -7.14
C LYS A 167 8.48 5.35 -6.42
N HIS A 168 8.74 6.45 -5.71
CA HIS A 168 10.03 6.65 -5.04
C HIS A 168 10.23 5.70 -3.85
N MET A 169 9.19 5.48 -3.05
CA MET A 169 9.23 4.50 -1.96
C MET A 169 9.51 3.10 -2.47
N THR A 170 8.79 2.63 -3.50
CA THR A 170 8.99 1.29 -4.05
C THR A 170 10.35 1.13 -4.73
N THR A 171 10.86 2.18 -5.39
CA THR A 171 12.19 2.17 -6.00
C THR A 171 13.28 2.02 -4.93
N ALA A 172 13.22 2.82 -3.85
CA ALA A 172 14.16 2.73 -2.75
C ALA A 172 14.04 1.39 -2.00
N PHE A 173 12.81 0.96 -1.72
CA PHE A 173 12.52 -0.32 -1.08
C PHE A 173 13.12 -1.49 -1.90
N GLY A 174 12.84 -1.53 -3.20
CA GLY A 174 13.25 -2.62 -4.07
C GLY A 174 14.76 -2.83 -4.10
N MET A 175 15.52 -1.74 -4.25
CA MET A 175 16.98 -1.79 -4.19
C MET A 175 17.47 -2.32 -2.83
N SER A 176 16.94 -1.82 -1.72
CA SER A 176 17.43 -2.21 -0.39
C SER A 176 17.05 -3.65 -0.03
N ALA A 177 15.81 -4.06 -0.34
CA ALA A 177 15.24 -5.35 0.03
C ALA A 177 15.69 -6.50 -0.89
N PHE A 178 15.70 -6.28 -2.20
CA PHE A 178 16.00 -7.32 -3.20
C PHE A 178 17.38 -7.18 -3.82
N LYS A 179 18.17 -6.16 -3.42
CA LYS A 179 19.49 -5.82 -3.99
C LYS A 179 19.45 -5.57 -5.49
N ARG A 180 18.27 -5.23 -6.01
CA ARG A 180 18.03 -4.90 -7.41
C ARG A 180 16.71 -4.14 -7.57
N LEU A 181 16.63 -3.31 -8.61
CA LEU A 181 15.42 -2.55 -8.94
C LEU A 181 14.36 -3.46 -9.56
N PRO A 182 13.06 -3.17 -9.32
CA PRO A 182 11.98 -3.83 -10.06
C PRO A 182 12.10 -3.42 -11.52
N GLU A 183 11.80 -4.33 -12.44
CA GLU A 183 11.74 -3.97 -13.86
C GLU A 183 10.60 -2.98 -14.12
N ARG A 184 9.52 -3.12 -13.34
CA ARG A 184 8.34 -2.29 -13.48
C ARG A 184 7.61 -2.11 -12.15
N ILE A 185 7.22 -0.86 -11.87
CA ILE A 185 6.34 -0.49 -10.78
C ILE A 185 5.01 -0.04 -11.39
N GLU A 186 3.89 -0.48 -10.82
CA GLU A 186 2.57 -0.16 -11.33
C GLU A 186 1.60 0.27 -10.24
N ALA A 187 0.86 1.35 -10.51
CA ALA A 187 -0.30 1.73 -9.71
C ALA A 187 -1.59 1.54 -10.53
N LEU A 188 -2.49 0.72 -10.02
CA LEU A 188 -3.76 0.34 -10.65
C LEU A 188 -4.91 1.09 -9.96
N SER A 189 -5.45 2.11 -10.63
CA SER A 189 -6.50 2.96 -10.07
C SER A 189 -7.86 2.27 -10.11
N LEU A 190 -8.41 1.99 -8.93
CA LEU A 190 -9.70 1.34 -8.75
C LEU A 190 -10.86 2.27 -9.19
N ILE A 191 -10.66 3.59 -9.12
CA ILE A 191 -11.70 4.58 -9.44
C ILE A 191 -11.68 4.96 -10.91
N SER A 192 -10.51 5.29 -11.46
CA SER A 192 -10.40 5.78 -12.85
C SER A 192 -10.14 4.68 -13.86
N GLY A 193 -9.78 3.47 -13.41
CA GLY A 193 -9.38 2.36 -14.28
C GLY A 193 -8.02 2.56 -14.93
N LYS A 194 -7.32 3.66 -14.61
CA LYS A 194 -6.00 3.97 -15.17
C LYS A 194 -4.93 3.08 -14.56
N ARG A 195 -3.92 2.80 -15.38
CA ARG A 195 -2.66 2.14 -15.00
C ARG A 195 -1.53 3.14 -15.14
N TYR A 196 -0.86 3.42 -14.03
CA TYR A 196 0.38 4.19 -14.00
C TYR A 196 1.54 3.21 -13.96
N MET A 197 2.59 3.49 -14.74
CA MET A 197 3.70 2.56 -14.95
C MET A 197 5.01 3.32 -14.94
N TRP A 198 5.98 2.79 -14.18
CA TRP A 198 7.34 3.30 -14.13
C TRP A 198 8.33 2.15 -14.29
N ARG A 199 9.46 2.43 -14.95
CA ARG A 199 10.60 1.52 -15.06
C ARG A 199 11.79 2.17 -14.37
N PRO A 200 12.07 1.83 -13.10
CA PRO A 200 13.16 2.47 -12.40
C PRO A 200 14.51 1.96 -12.92
N ASP A 201 15.45 2.90 -13.02
CA ASP A 201 16.86 2.66 -13.28
C ASP A 201 17.72 3.23 -12.13
N MET A 202 19.04 3.12 -12.26
CA MET A 202 19.98 3.61 -11.24
C MET A 202 19.92 5.13 -11.02
N GLU A 203 19.52 5.90 -12.03
CA GLU A 203 19.35 7.35 -11.87
C GLU A 203 18.10 7.65 -11.06
N SER A 204 16.97 7.02 -11.41
CA SER A 204 15.72 7.11 -10.67
C SER A 204 15.85 6.62 -9.22
N TRP A 205 16.75 5.66 -8.94
CA TRP A 205 17.06 5.24 -7.58
C TRP A 205 17.73 6.34 -6.78
N LYS A 206 18.73 7.03 -7.33
CA LYS A 206 19.37 8.19 -6.68
C LYS A 206 18.34 9.30 -6.40
N GLN A 207 17.51 9.61 -7.40
CA GLN A 207 16.40 10.57 -7.24
C GLN A 207 15.43 10.13 -6.13
N SER A 208 15.16 8.82 -6.02
CA SER A 208 14.31 8.27 -4.97
C SER A 208 14.93 8.41 -3.59
N LEU A 209 16.25 8.24 -3.45
CA LEU A 209 16.93 8.50 -2.19
C LEU A 209 16.80 9.98 -1.80
N ASP A 210 17.02 10.90 -2.74
CA ASP A 210 16.87 12.35 -2.49
C ASP A 210 15.44 12.72 -2.12
N TYR A 211 14.45 12.19 -2.83
CA TYR A 211 13.04 12.35 -2.50
C TYR A 211 12.74 11.85 -1.09
N MET A 212 13.22 10.65 -0.74
CA MET A 212 12.98 10.08 0.58
C MET A 212 13.72 10.82 1.71
N ARG A 213 14.87 11.46 1.43
CA ARG A 213 15.51 12.40 2.39
C ARG A 213 14.61 13.60 2.66
N LEU A 214 14.00 14.17 1.62
CA LEU A 214 13.06 15.26 1.78
C LEU A 214 11.85 14.82 2.61
N VAL A 215 11.21 13.69 2.25
CA VAL A 215 10.10 13.13 3.03
C VAL A 215 10.48 12.93 4.50
N LYS A 216 11.65 12.31 4.77
CA LYS A 216 12.16 12.12 6.13
C LYS A 216 12.32 13.44 6.88
N SER A 217 12.78 14.50 6.23
CA SER A 217 12.96 15.83 6.84
C SER A 217 11.65 16.54 7.18
N LEU A 218 10.55 16.18 6.50
CA LEU A 218 9.22 16.74 6.74
C LEU A 218 8.47 16.02 7.88
N LEU A 219 8.92 14.82 8.25
CA LEU A 219 8.32 14.10 9.37
C LEU A 219 8.81 14.72 10.69
N PRO A 220 7.92 14.92 11.68
CA PRO A 220 8.33 15.34 13.00
C PRO A 220 9.32 14.32 13.56
N ALA A 221 10.43 14.79 14.14
CA ALA A 221 11.43 13.92 14.75
C ALA A 221 10.73 12.99 15.73
N SER A 222 10.58 11.72 15.38
CA SER A 222 9.81 10.76 16.15
C SER A 222 10.41 10.66 17.56
N SER A 223 9.57 10.99 18.55
CA SER A 223 9.84 10.90 19.98
C SER A 223 10.55 9.60 20.35
N LYS A 224 11.55 9.73 21.22
CA LYS A 224 12.38 8.67 21.80
C LYS A 224 11.55 7.41 22.11
N ARG A 225 12.04 6.23 21.69
CA ARG A 225 11.60 4.94 22.26
C ARG A 225 11.78 5.04 23.78
N ALA A 226 10.70 4.89 24.52
CA ALA A 226 10.79 4.55 25.93
C ALA A 226 11.22 3.08 26.00
N ASP A 227 12.43 2.84 26.49
CA ASP A 227 12.80 1.56 27.09
C ASP A 227 11.77 1.21 28.17
N GLY A 228 11.33 -0.04 28.19
CA GLY A 228 10.27 -0.46 29.09
C GLY A 228 10.00 -1.96 29.01
N THR A 229 10.96 -2.75 29.49
CA THR A 229 10.75 -4.06 30.08
C THR A 229 9.45 -4.09 30.89
N SER A 230 8.44 -4.88 30.50
CA SER A 230 7.52 -5.51 31.46
C SER A 230 6.58 -6.53 30.82
N GLY A 231 6.67 -7.77 31.28
CA GLY A 231 5.51 -8.58 31.62
C GLY A 231 4.75 -9.26 30.47
N LEU A 232 5.19 -10.48 30.15
CA LEU A 232 4.23 -11.57 29.90
C LEU A 232 3.12 -11.52 30.95
N LYS A 233 1.89 -11.23 30.52
CA LYS A 233 0.68 -11.76 31.17
C LYS A 233 -0.16 -12.47 30.12
N LEU A 234 0.11 -13.76 30.06
CA LEU A 234 -0.80 -14.79 29.58
C LEU A 234 -1.94 -14.90 30.61
N ILE A 235 -3.18 -14.54 30.28
CA ILE A 235 -4.37 -15.04 30.99
C ILE A 235 -5.53 -15.18 29.99
N MET A 236 -5.89 -16.46 29.78
CA MET A 236 -7.17 -17.09 29.35
C MET A 236 -7.97 -16.49 28.20
#